data_AF-T1EIQ2-F1
#
_entry.id   AF-T1EIQ2-F1
#
_cell.length_a   1.000
_cell.length_b   1.000
_cell.length_c   1.000
_cell.angle_alpha   90.00
_cell.angle_beta   90.00
_cell.angle_gamma   90.00
#
_symmetry.space_group_name_H-M   'P 1'
#
loop_
_entity.id
_entity.type
_entity.pdbx_description
1 polymer ?
#
loop_
_entity_poly.entity_id
_entity_poly.type
_entity_poly.pdbx_seq_one_letter_code
_entity_poly.pdbx_strand_id
1 'polypeptide(L)'
;PDISGISPNTGMIIGGTKIIIRGKNLGERKEDIIGLFVCGSNILSSLEYVSSSKILCTTKPWRVGEGVITIETQTGGKSNSTLTF
;
A
#
# COMPACT_ATOMS: atom_id res chain seq x y z
N PRO A 1 1.16 -7.06 9.52
CA PRO A 1 2.01 -6.65 8.39
C PRO A 1 3.04 -5.61 8.86
N ASP A 2 4.24 -5.58 8.27
CA ASP A 2 5.27 -4.57 8.57
C ASP A 2 5.74 -3.92 7.27
N ILE A 3 5.62 -2.59 7.18
CA ILE A 3 5.92 -1.82 5.96
C ILE A 3 7.23 -1.10 6.18
N SER A 4 8.24 -1.38 5.34
CA SER A 4 9.59 -0.88 5.52
C SER A 4 10.09 -0.01 4.36
N GLY A 5 9.37 0.06 3.24
CA GLY A 5 9.82 0.83 2.08
C GLY A 5 8.74 1.09 1.05
N ILE A 6 8.79 2.26 0.41
CA ILE A 6 7.86 2.69 -0.63
C ILE A 6 8.65 3.38 -1.74
N SER A 7 8.34 3.09 -3.00
CA SER A 7 9.07 3.65 -4.15
C SER A 7 8.18 3.77 -5.40
N PRO A 8 8.08 4.96 -6.01
CA PRO A 8 8.45 6.25 -5.43
C PRO A 8 7.64 6.54 -4.17
N ASN A 9 8.13 7.43 -3.30
CA ASN A 9 7.40 7.92 -2.12
C ASN A 9 6.68 9.26 -2.40
N THR A 10 6.52 9.63 -3.67
CA THR A 10 5.78 10.82 -4.11
C THR A 10 5.09 10.50 -5.44
N GLY A 11 4.06 11.27 -5.78
CA GLY A 11 3.32 11.07 -7.02
C GLY A 11 2.34 12.20 -7.33
N MET A 12 1.67 12.10 -8.48
CA MET A 12 0.69 13.10 -8.90
C MET A 12 -0.58 13.05 -8.06
N ILE A 13 -1.13 14.21 -7.68
CA ILE A 13 -2.37 14.33 -6.89
C ILE A 13 -3.59 13.73 -7.59
N ILE A 14 -3.57 13.66 -8.92
CA ILE A 14 -4.60 13.02 -9.75
C ILE A 14 -4.55 11.48 -9.70
N GLY A 15 -3.57 10.90 -8.99
CA GLY A 15 -3.34 9.46 -8.96
C GLY A 15 -2.57 8.95 -10.17
N GLY A 16 -2.63 7.64 -10.42
CA GLY A 16 -1.96 6.98 -11.55
C GLY A 16 -0.48 6.69 -11.33
N THR A 17 0.06 6.99 -10.16
CA THR A 17 1.47 6.69 -9.85
C THR A 17 1.59 5.24 -9.43
N LYS A 18 2.37 4.45 -10.17
CA LYS A 18 2.70 3.08 -9.78
C LYS A 18 3.72 3.12 -8.64
N ILE A 19 3.40 2.49 -7.53
CA ILE A 19 4.26 2.41 -6.35
C ILE A 19 4.55 0.95 -6.00
N ILE A 20 5.73 0.74 -5.45
CA ILE A 20 6.19 -0.53 -4.92
C ILE A 20 6.24 -0.40 -3.41
N ILE A 21 5.47 -1.22 -2.70
CA ILE A 21 5.50 -1.32 -1.24
C ILE A 21 6.32 -2.55 -0.88
N ARG A 22 7.30 -2.37 0.02
CA ARG A 22 8.19 -3.41 0.53
C ARG A 22 8.01 -3.55 2.04
N GLY A 23 8.18 -4.77 2.54
CA GLY A 23 7.95 -5.05 3.95
C GLY A 23 8.07 -6.54 4.30
N LYS A 24 7.41 -6.93 5.38
CA LYS A 24 7.29 -8.31 5.84
C LYS A 24 5.84 -8.61 6.17
N ASN A 25 5.41 -9.85 5.92
CA ASN A 25 4.05 -10.32 6.19
C ASN A 25 2.99 -9.38 5.62
N LEU A 26 3.18 -8.90 4.38
CA LEU A 26 2.25 -8.03 3.65
C LEU A 26 1.01 -8.78 3.14
N GLY A 27 0.88 -10.05 3.48
CA GLY A 27 -0.14 -11.00 3.02
C GLY A 27 0.55 -12.28 2.56
N GLU A 28 0.06 -13.44 2.99
CA GLU A 28 0.63 -14.74 2.54
C GLU A 28 0.30 -15.03 1.07
N ARG A 29 -0.84 -14.51 0.60
CA ARG A 29 -1.36 -14.58 -0.77
C ARG A 29 -2.17 -13.33 -1.07
N LYS A 30 -2.53 -13.13 -2.33
CA LYS A 30 -3.30 -11.94 -2.76
C LYS A 30 -4.64 -11.83 -2.00
N GLU A 31 -5.31 -12.95 -1.78
CA GLU A 31 -6.63 -13.01 -1.14
C GLU A 31 -6.57 -12.72 0.37
N ASP A 32 -5.40 -12.82 0.97
CA ASP A 32 -5.17 -12.45 2.37
C ASP A 32 -5.20 -10.93 2.55
N ILE A 33 -4.92 -10.16 1.50
CA ILE A 33 -4.93 -8.70 1.54
C ILE A 33 -6.38 -8.22 1.34
N ILE A 34 -7.03 -7.88 2.44
CA ILE A 34 -8.42 -7.42 2.47
C ILE A 34 -8.55 -5.90 2.49
N GLY A 35 -7.45 -5.18 2.72
CA GLY A 35 -7.43 -3.72 2.68
C GLY A 35 -6.07 -3.16 2.28
N LEU A 36 -6.10 -2.17 1.39
CA LEU A 36 -4.92 -1.40 0.98
C LEU A 36 -5.33 0.05 0.75
N PHE A 37 -4.76 0.94 1.57
CA PHE A 37 -5.05 2.36 1.54
C PHE A 37 -3.76 3.15 1.41
N VAL A 38 -3.76 4.14 0.53
CA VAL A 38 -2.68 5.12 0.38
C VAL A 38 -3.29 6.49 0.54
N CYS A 39 -2.83 7.24 1.54
CA CYS A 39 -3.31 8.59 1.81
C CYS A 39 -4.83 8.66 2.04
N GLY A 40 -5.38 7.64 2.70
CA GLY A 40 -6.81 7.49 2.95
C GLY A 40 -7.63 6.95 1.77
N SER A 41 -7.05 6.86 0.57
CA SER A 41 -7.74 6.33 -0.62
C SER A 41 -7.61 4.81 -0.70
N ASN A 42 -8.73 4.09 -0.82
CA ASN A 42 -8.73 2.64 -1.05
C ASN A 42 -8.27 2.31 -2.47
N ILE A 43 -7.12 1.67 -2.58
CA ILE A 43 -6.49 1.27 -3.84
C ILE A 43 -6.36 -0.25 -3.99
N LEU A 44 -7.06 -1.03 -3.17
CA LEU A 44 -7.01 -2.49 -3.20
C LEU A 44 -7.33 -3.06 -4.59
N SER A 45 -8.21 -2.40 -5.36
CA SER A 45 -8.53 -2.79 -6.74
C SER A 45 -7.33 -2.75 -7.69
N SER A 46 -6.28 -1.99 -7.36
CA SER A 46 -5.05 -1.87 -8.15
C SER A 46 -3.91 -2.75 -7.66
N LEU A 47 -4.16 -3.59 -6.64
CA LEU A 47 -3.16 -4.45 -6.03
C LEU A 47 -2.66 -5.52 -7.00
N GLU A 48 -1.36 -5.48 -7.23
CA GLU A 48 -0.56 -6.49 -7.91
C GLU A 48 0.33 -7.18 -6.86
N TYR A 49 -0.11 -8.35 -6.40
CA TYR A 49 0.65 -9.14 -5.43
C TYR A 49 1.87 -9.78 -6.10
N VAL A 50 3.05 -9.59 -5.51
CA VAL A 50 4.29 -10.25 -5.96
C VAL A 50 4.75 -11.29 -4.95
N SER A 51 4.79 -10.92 -3.67
CA SER A 51 5.16 -11.81 -2.57
C SER A 51 4.74 -11.21 -1.23
N SER A 52 4.87 -11.98 -0.15
CA SER A 52 4.61 -11.53 1.22
C SER A 52 5.53 -10.39 1.71
N SER A 53 6.54 -10.02 0.91
CA SER A 53 7.47 -8.92 1.19
C SER A 53 7.43 -7.79 0.16
N LYS A 54 6.65 -7.94 -0.92
CA LYS A 54 6.57 -6.96 -2.00
C LYS A 54 5.21 -7.00 -2.68
N ILE A 55 4.59 -5.83 -2.78
CA ILE A 55 3.37 -5.63 -3.56
C ILE A 55 3.50 -4.37 -4.42
N LEU A 56 2.80 -4.35 -5.54
CA LEU A 56 2.67 -3.20 -6.42
C LEU A 56 1.24 -2.70 -6.37
N CYS A 57 1.07 -1.39 -6.51
CA CYS A 57 -0.24 -0.79 -6.61
C CYS A 57 -0.17 0.55 -7.35
N THR A 58 -1.33 1.06 -7.74
CA THR A 58 -1.43 2.35 -8.42
C THR A 58 -2.24 3.31 -7.57
N THR A 59 -1.69 4.48 -7.30
CA THR A 59 -2.37 5.49 -6.49
C THR A 59 -3.65 5.98 -7.16
N LYS A 60 -4.64 6.32 -6.35
CA LYS A 60 -5.84 7.05 -6.78
C LYS A 60 -5.68 8.55 -6.52
N PRO A 61 -6.58 9.38 -7.04
CA PRO A 61 -6.64 10.78 -6.63
C PRO A 61 -6.61 10.91 -5.11
N TRP A 62 -5.82 11.87 -4.64
CA TRP A 62 -5.54 12.10 -3.23
C TRP A 62 -5.33 13.60 -2.98
N ARG A 63 -5.43 14.00 -1.72
CA ARG A 63 -5.27 15.40 -1.33
C ARG A 63 -3.80 15.72 -1.19
N VAL A 64 -3.43 16.96 -1.47
CA VAL A 64 -2.08 17.47 -1.21
C VAL A 64 -1.74 17.31 0.26
N GLY A 65 -0.59 16.72 0.55
CA GLY A 65 -0.07 16.49 1.89
C GLY A 65 0.59 15.11 2.00
N GLU A 66 1.19 14.85 3.16
CA GLU A 66 1.71 13.53 3.48
C GLU A 66 0.57 12.60 3.90
N GLY A 67 0.54 11.40 3.35
CA GLY A 67 -0.43 10.39 3.75
C GLY A 67 0.21 9.08 4.13
N VAL A 68 -0.34 8.45 5.18
CA VAL A 68 0.08 7.11 5.61
C VAL A 68 -0.43 6.04 4.65
N ILE A 69 0.30 4.94 4.62
CA ILE A 69 -0.06 3.73 3.88
C ILE A 69 -0.53 2.71 4.89
N THR A 70 -1.68 2.11 4.64
CA THR A 70 -2.27 1.12 5.53
C THR A 70 -2.54 -0.16 4.75
N ILE A 71 -2.09 -1.28 5.31
CA ILE A 71 -2.34 -2.62 4.79
C ILE A 71 -3.12 -3.40 5.84
N GLU A 72 -4.17 -4.06 5.40
CA GLU A 72 -4.97 -4.95 6.21
C GLU A 72 -4.96 -6.34 5.59
N THR A 73 -4.48 -7.29 6.38
CA THR A 73 -4.41 -8.71 6.02
C THR A 73 -5.37 -9.50 6.91
N GLN A 74 -6.00 -10.54 6.37
CA GLN A 74 -6.89 -11.41 7.13
C GLN A 74 -6.13 -12.14 8.24
N THR A 75 -4.91 -12.60 7.97
CA THR A 75 -4.06 -13.33 8.93
C THR A 75 -3.30 -12.42 9.90
N GLY A 76 -2.77 -11.30 9.41
CA GLY A 76 -1.87 -10.42 10.16
C GLY A 76 -2.51 -9.15 10.73
N GLY A 77 -3.82 -8.96 10.50
CA GLY A 77 -4.55 -7.76 10.90
C GLY A 77 -4.14 -6.50 10.12
N LYS A 78 -4.48 -5.34 10.69
CA LYS A 78 -4.23 -4.01 10.12
C LYS A 78 -2.89 -3.45 10.59
N SER A 79 -2.12 -2.89 9.67
CA SER A 79 -0.86 -2.19 9.95
C SER A 79 -0.76 -0.88 9.19
N ASN A 80 -0.17 0.12 9.84
CA ASN A 80 0.13 1.42 9.27
C ASN A 80 1.63 1.53 9.02
N SER A 81 1.99 2.10 7.88
CA SER A 81 3.35 2.46 7.53
C SER A 81 3.82 3.63 8.40
N THR A 82 5.07 3.57 8.84
CA THR A 82 5.79 4.72 9.41
C THR A 82 6.24 5.71 8.34
N LEU A 83 6.26 5.28 7.08
CA LEU A 83 6.57 6.08 5.91
C LEU A 83 5.31 6.77 5.39
N THR A 84 5.48 7.99 4.89
CA THR A 84 4.47 8.76 4.18
C THR A 84 4.71 8.72 2.67
N PHE A 85 3.61 8.80 1.93
CA PHE A 85 3.60 9.04 0.48
C PHE A 85 3.24 10.50 0.23
#